data_AF-A0A2S7TYJ0-F1
#
_entry.id   AF-A0A2S7TYJ0-F1
#
_cell.length_a   1.000
_cell.length_b   1.000
_cell.length_c   1.000
_cell.angle_alpha   90.00
_cell.angle_beta   90.00
_cell.angle_gamma   90.00
#
_symmetry.space_group_name_H-M   'P 1'
#
loop_
_entity.id
_entity.type
_entity.pdbx_description
1 polymer ?
#
loop_
_entity_poly.entity_id
_entity_poly.type
_entity_poly.pdbx_seq_one_letter_code
_entity_poly.pdbx_strand_id
1 'polypeptide(L)'
;MNKPVRKLFSVVQEEPKADPNQKEMVNRKAEAQRVVKRLEKIIKEHYQASLSLSIDLSDENLKIVTNALRDHARGGTGNITLKENDEIRAHCLNRLFEELVEEPSNILYTTSTGADTMRYDAMDLTFWIECLDLLDQSIAAQ
;
A
#
# COMPACT_ATOMS: atom_id res chain seq x y z
N MET A 1 26.25 -17.16 38.14
CA MET A 1 26.75 -17.53 36.79
C MET A 1 25.69 -17.15 35.76
N ASN A 2 25.88 -16.04 35.05
CA ASN A 2 25.01 -15.65 33.92
C ASN A 2 25.41 -16.46 32.69
N LYS A 3 24.50 -17.26 32.13
CA LYS A 3 24.70 -17.87 30.81
C LYS A 3 24.41 -16.80 29.74
N PRO A 4 25.30 -16.58 28.75
CA PRO A 4 24.98 -15.66 27.66
C PRO A 4 23.85 -16.26 26.81
N VAL A 5 22.80 -15.46 26.60
CA VAL A 5 21.70 -15.80 25.68
C VAL A 5 22.27 -15.90 24.27
N ARG A 6 22.08 -17.05 23.62
CA ARG A 6 22.46 -17.24 22.22
C ARG A 6 21.51 -16.40 21.36
N LYS A 7 22.03 -15.43 20.61
CA LYS A 7 21.20 -14.64 19.66
C LYS A 7 20.64 -15.59 18.60
N LEU A 8 19.32 -15.66 18.50
CA LEU A 8 18.60 -16.57 17.59
C LEU A 8 18.78 -16.21 16.11
N PHE A 9 19.07 -14.95 15.79
CA PHE A 9 19.27 -14.50 14.42
C PHE A 9 20.38 -13.44 14.39
N SER A 10 21.43 -13.68 13.61
CA SER A 10 22.23 -12.61 13.03
C SER A 10 21.43 -12.11 11.84
N VAL A 11 20.75 -10.97 11.98
CA VAL A 11 20.16 -10.29 10.84
C VAL A 11 21.32 -9.76 10.01
N VAL A 12 21.80 -10.58 9.08
CA VAL A 12 22.53 -10.07 7.94
C VAL A 12 21.45 -9.38 7.11
N GLN A 13 21.49 -8.05 7.05
CA GLN A 13 20.75 -7.30 6.03
C GLN A 13 21.38 -7.66 4.68
N GLU A 14 21.01 -8.82 4.13
CA GLU A 14 21.12 -9.03 2.70
C GLU A 14 19.93 -8.31 2.08
N GLU A 15 20.21 -7.25 1.30
CA GLU A 15 19.21 -6.70 0.38
C GLU A 15 18.60 -7.88 -0.39
N PRO A 16 17.26 -7.98 -0.50
CA PRO A 16 16.64 -9.06 -1.24
C PRO A 16 17.20 -9.07 -2.66
N LYS A 17 18.04 -10.05 -2.99
CA LYS A 17 18.46 -10.26 -4.37
C LYS A 17 17.20 -10.60 -5.15
N ALA A 18 16.93 -9.84 -6.21
CA ALA A 18 15.86 -10.15 -7.15
C ALA A 18 15.95 -11.63 -7.55
N ASP A 19 14.89 -12.39 -7.30
CA ASP A 19 14.82 -13.81 -7.67
C ASP A 19 14.93 -13.89 -9.21
N PRO A 20 15.98 -14.52 -9.77
CA PRO A 20 16.11 -14.66 -11.22
C PRO A 20 14.97 -15.48 -11.84
N ASN A 21 14.10 -16.12 -11.03
CA ASN A 21 12.87 -16.78 -11.43
C ASN A 21 11.59 -15.95 -11.17
N GLN A 22 11.68 -14.64 -10.91
CA GLN A 22 10.50 -13.77 -10.90
C GLN A 22 9.86 -13.81 -12.30
N LYS A 23 8.84 -14.65 -12.44
CA LYS A 23 8.07 -14.74 -13.68
C LYS A 23 7.37 -13.41 -13.87
N GLU A 24 7.46 -12.90 -15.09
CA GLU A 24 6.80 -11.67 -15.51
C GLU A 24 5.30 -11.74 -15.18
N MET A 25 4.75 -10.69 -14.58
CA MET A 25 3.34 -10.62 -14.24
C MET A 25 2.50 -10.80 -15.52
N VAL A 26 1.84 -11.96 -15.61
CA VAL A 26 1.20 -12.47 -16.84
C VAL A 26 0.22 -11.47 -17.47
N ASN A 27 -0.45 -10.64 -16.67
CA ASN A 27 -1.33 -9.58 -17.15
C ASN A 27 -1.27 -8.33 -16.27
N ARG A 28 -0.15 -7.60 -16.39
CA ARG A 28 0.10 -6.34 -15.68
C ARG A 28 -1.07 -5.36 -15.69
N LYS A 29 -1.73 -5.20 -16.84
CA LYS A 29 -2.85 -4.27 -16.99
C LYS A 29 -4.07 -4.72 -16.19
N ALA A 30 -4.46 -5.99 -16.27
CA ALA A 30 -5.59 -6.51 -15.51
C ALA A 30 -5.31 -6.46 -14.01
N GLU A 31 -4.06 -6.74 -13.61
CA GLU A 31 -3.67 -6.65 -12.20
C GLU A 31 -3.69 -5.22 -11.68
N ALA A 32 -3.21 -4.24 -12.47
CA ALA A 32 -3.29 -2.83 -12.11
C ALA A 32 -4.75 -2.40 -11.92
N GLN A 33 -5.64 -2.82 -12.82
CA GLN A 33 -7.07 -2.55 -12.69
C GLN A 33 -7.68 -3.21 -11.45
N ARG A 34 -7.26 -4.43 -11.10
CA ARG A 34 -7.70 -5.14 -9.88
C ARG A 34 -7.29 -4.36 -8.63
N VAL A 35 -6.02 -3.96 -8.57
CA VAL A 35 -5.45 -3.20 -7.45
C VAL A 35 -6.15 -1.85 -7.32
N VAL A 36 -6.20 -1.05 -8.39
CA VAL A 36 -6.84 0.27 -8.38
C VAL A 36 -8.30 0.20 -7.94
N LYS A 37 -9.11 -0.72 -8.51
CA LYS A 37 -10.51 -0.91 -8.09
C LYS A 37 -10.66 -1.26 -6.62
N ARG A 38 -9.71 -2.02 -6.07
CA ARG A 38 -9.72 -2.37 -4.65
C ARG A 38 -9.39 -1.15 -3.79
N LEU A 39 -8.35 -0.39 -4.14
CA LEU A 39 -7.97 0.84 -3.44
C LEU A 39 -9.14 1.83 -3.45
N GLU A 40 -9.77 2.04 -4.61
CA GLU A 40 -10.97 2.88 -4.76
C GLU A 40 -12.11 2.43 -3.84
N LYS A 41 -12.34 1.13 -3.72
CA LYS A 41 -13.36 0.59 -2.82
C LYS A 41 -13.06 0.92 -1.36
N ILE A 42 -11.83 0.68 -0.91
CA ILE A 42 -11.41 0.98 0.48
C ILE A 42 -11.55 2.48 0.75
N ILE A 43 -11.05 3.33 -0.15
CA ILE A 43 -11.14 4.79 -0.03
C ILE A 43 -12.60 5.24 0.06
N LYS A 44 -13.47 4.71 -0.82
CA LYS A 44 -14.89 5.05 -0.82
C LYS A 44 -15.59 4.63 0.47
N GLU A 45 -15.33 3.42 0.95
CA GLU A 45 -15.88 2.93 2.21
C GLU A 45 -15.40 3.80 3.38
N HIS A 46 -14.12 4.18 3.40
CA HIS A 46 -13.55 5.06 4.39
C HIS A 46 -14.17 6.46 4.36
N TYR A 47 -14.33 7.05 3.18
CA TYR A 47 -14.94 8.37 3.02
C TYR A 47 -16.38 8.37 3.52
N GLN A 48 -17.16 7.34 3.18
CA GLN A 48 -18.53 7.20 3.68
C GLN A 48 -18.58 7.05 5.20
N ALA A 49 -17.62 6.32 5.80
CA ALA A 49 -17.51 6.22 7.24
C ALA A 49 -17.15 7.57 7.89
N SER A 50 -16.25 8.35 7.30
CA SER A 50 -15.86 9.68 7.80
C SER A 50 -17.01 10.69 7.78
N LEU A 51 -17.95 10.58 6.83
CA LEU A 51 -19.15 11.43 6.79
C LEU A 51 -20.00 11.30 8.06
N SER A 52 -20.04 10.11 8.67
CA SER A 52 -20.77 9.90 9.94
C SER A 52 -20.17 10.70 11.11
N LEU A 53 -18.91 11.11 10.98
CA LEU A 53 -18.18 11.97 11.92
C LEU A 53 -18.23 13.45 11.54
N SER A 54 -19.04 13.82 10.53
CA SER A 54 -19.08 15.17 9.94
C SER A 54 -17.73 15.62 9.34
N ILE A 55 -16.89 14.67 8.94
CA ILE A 55 -15.62 14.93 8.26
C ILE A 55 -15.81 14.68 6.78
N ASP A 56 -15.70 15.74 5.99
CA ASP A 56 -15.70 15.66 4.53
C ASP A 56 -14.26 15.50 4.01
N LEU A 57 -13.98 14.35 3.39
CA LEU A 57 -12.68 14.04 2.81
C LEU A 57 -12.73 14.30 1.31
N SER A 58 -11.93 15.26 0.86
CA SER A 58 -11.79 15.63 -0.55
C SER A 58 -10.66 14.88 -1.27
N ASP A 59 -10.54 15.07 -2.58
CA ASP A 59 -9.43 14.51 -3.38
C ASP A 59 -8.06 15.04 -2.95
N GLU A 60 -7.98 16.25 -2.38
CA GLU A 60 -6.73 16.76 -1.81
C GLU A 60 -6.27 15.94 -0.62
N ASN A 61 -7.22 15.44 0.18
CA ASN A 61 -6.93 14.56 1.30
C ASN A 61 -6.39 13.21 0.81
N LEU A 62 -6.94 12.69 -0.30
CA LEU A 62 -6.38 11.48 -0.90
C LEU A 62 -4.96 11.69 -1.39
N LYS A 63 -4.64 12.82 -2.03
CA LYS A 63 -3.27 13.12 -2.47
C LYS A 63 -2.27 13.10 -1.31
N ILE A 64 -2.70 13.53 -0.12
CA ILE A 64 -1.87 13.45 1.09
C ILE A 64 -1.59 11.98 1.44
N VAL A 65 -2.61 11.12 1.40
CA VAL A 65 -2.48 9.69 1.66
C VAL A 65 -1.65 8.97 0.58
N THR A 66 -1.88 9.23 -0.72
CA THR A 66 -1.11 8.58 -1.79
C THR A 66 0.35 9.03 -1.80
N ASN A 67 0.65 10.27 -1.40
CA ASN A 67 2.02 10.71 -1.16
C ASN A 67 2.68 9.99 0.03
N ALA A 68 1.95 9.80 1.14
CA ALA A 68 2.43 9.02 2.27
C ALA A 68 2.70 7.55 1.89
N LEU A 69 1.82 6.94 1.08
CA LEU A 69 2.00 5.59 0.56
C LEU A 69 3.24 5.47 -0.34
N ARG A 70 3.51 6.49 -1.18
CA ARG A 70 4.73 6.54 -2.02
C ARG A 70 6.00 6.68 -1.17
N ASP A 71 5.96 7.49 -0.12
CA ASP A 71 7.07 7.63 0.83
C ASP A 71 7.35 6.31 1.56
N HIS A 72 6.30 5.70 2.12
CA HIS A 72 6.38 4.40 2.78
C HIS A 72 6.95 3.31 1.85
N ALA A 73 6.47 3.26 0.61
CA ALA A 73 6.96 2.28 -0.37
C ALA A 73 8.46 2.46 -0.69
N ARG A 74 9.00 3.68 -0.59
CA ARG A 74 10.43 3.99 -0.77
C ARG A 74 11.27 3.77 0.50
N GLY A 75 10.68 3.21 1.57
CA GLY A 75 11.34 2.98 2.85
C GLY A 75 11.27 4.16 3.82
N GLY A 76 10.47 5.18 3.50
CA GLY A 76 10.13 6.27 4.43
C GLY A 76 9.09 5.84 5.48
N THR A 77 8.71 6.77 6.35
CA THR A 77 7.73 6.48 7.42
C THR A 77 6.29 6.66 6.96
N GLY A 78 6.04 7.34 5.83
CA GLY A 78 4.68 7.63 5.36
C GLY A 78 3.94 8.64 6.24
N ASN A 79 4.63 9.67 6.74
CA ASN A 79 4.01 10.63 7.65
C ASN A 79 2.96 11.49 6.95
N ILE A 80 1.74 11.48 7.48
CA ILE A 80 0.68 12.39 7.07
C ILE A 80 0.81 13.71 7.85
N THR A 81 0.99 14.82 7.12
CA THR A 81 1.07 16.16 7.69
C THR A 81 -0.02 17.03 7.09
N LEU A 82 -0.89 17.57 7.95
CA LEU A 82 -1.91 18.53 7.56
C LEU A 82 -1.40 19.97 7.77
N LYS A 83 -1.85 20.89 6.92
CA LYS A 83 -1.57 22.33 7.07
C LYS A 83 -2.34 22.97 8.22
N GLU A 84 -3.46 22.38 8.59
CA GLU A 84 -4.37 22.83 9.64
C GLU A 84 -4.29 21.88 10.84
N ASN A 85 -4.44 22.41 12.06
CA ASN A 85 -4.54 21.60 13.29
C ASN A 85 -5.94 20.96 13.42
N ASP A 86 -6.34 20.15 12.44
CA ASP A 86 -7.52 19.31 12.51
C ASP A 86 -7.11 17.87 12.88
N GLU A 87 -7.10 17.60 14.19
CA GLU A 87 -6.68 16.31 14.74
C GLU A 87 -7.59 15.16 14.31
N ILE A 88 -8.90 15.41 14.14
CA ILE A 88 -9.86 14.39 13.73
C ILE A 88 -9.62 14.02 12.28
N ARG A 89 -9.44 15.01 11.40
CA ARG A 89 -9.08 14.76 10.00
C ARG A 89 -7.73 14.05 9.89
N ALA A 90 -6.74 14.47 10.67
CA ALA A 90 -5.45 13.78 10.72
C ALA A 90 -5.62 12.31 11.12
N HIS A 91 -6.46 12.03 12.13
CA HIS A 91 -6.76 10.66 12.54
C HIS A 91 -7.41 9.85 11.42
N CYS A 92 -8.43 10.38 10.74
CA CYS A 92 -9.07 9.70 9.60
C CYS A 92 -8.05 9.36 8.50
N LEU A 93 -7.18 10.29 8.13
CA LEU A 93 -6.21 10.05 7.07
C LEU A 93 -5.12 9.06 7.47
N ASN A 94 -4.62 9.12 8.70
CA ASN A 94 -3.70 8.11 9.21
C ASN A 94 -4.35 6.73 9.21
N ARG A 95 -5.62 6.64 9.59
CA ARG A 95 -6.36 5.38 9.56
C ARG A 95 -6.53 4.85 8.14
N LEU A 96 -6.85 5.71 7.16
CA LEU A 96 -6.90 5.32 5.76
C LEU A 96 -5.54 4.82 5.25
N PHE A 97 -4.45 5.50 5.61
CA PHE A 97 -3.10 5.05 5.28
C PHE A 97 -2.80 3.66 5.84
N GLU A 98 -3.07 3.44 7.13
CA GLU A 98 -2.90 2.14 7.79
C GLU A 98 -3.72 1.05 7.08
N GLU A 99 -5.00 1.30 6.79
CA GLU A 99 -5.88 0.35 6.10
C GLU A 99 -5.34 -0.05 4.71
N LEU A 100 -4.73 0.90 4.00
CA LEU A 100 -4.15 0.64 2.68
C LEU A 100 -2.80 -0.09 2.76
N VAL A 101 -2.02 0.10 3.83
CA VAL A 101 -0.75 -0.60 4.06
C VAL A 101 -0.95 -2.01 4.64
N GLU A 102 -1.87 -2.15 5.59
CA GLU A 102 -2.11 -3.40 6.32
C GLU A 102 -2.84 -4.46 5.47
N GLU A 103 -3.52 -4.06 4.40
CA GLU A 103 -4.21 -4.97 3.48
C GLU A 103 -3.20 -5.73 2.60
N PRO A 104 -2.90 -7.02 2.90
CA PRO A 104 -1.78 -7.73 2.27
C PRO A 104 -1.97 -7.90 0.77
N SER A 105 -3.22 -7.94 0.31
CA SER A 105 -3.54 -8.08 -1.11
C SER A 105 -3.30 -6.82 -1.95
N ASN A 106 -2.94 -5.70 -1.32
CA ASN A 106 -2.46 -4.49 -1.98
C ASN A 106 -0.97 -4.61 -2.37
N ILE A 107 -0.20 -5.40 -1.63
CA ILE A 107 1.25 -5.59 -1.82
C ILE A 107 1.60 -6.99 -2.31
N LEU A 108 0.62 -7.86 -2.57
CA LEU A 108 0.81 -9.22 -3.07
C LEU A 108 0.08 -9.42 -4.40
N TYR A 109 0.72 -10.09 -5.35
CA TYR A 109 0.10 -10.60 -6.58
C TYR A 109 0.28 -12.11 -6.69
N THR A 110 -0.57 -12.76 -7.48
CA THR A 110 -0.50 -14.21 -7.70
C THR A 110 0.28 -14.52 -8.97
N THR A 111 1.29 -15.38 -8.86
CA THR A 111 2.04 -15.95 -9.98
C THR A 111 1.67 -17.41 -10.17
N SER A 112 1.31 -17.80 -11.39
CA SER A 112 1.11 -19.22 -11.72
C SER A 112 2.45 -19.97 -11.73
N THR A 113 2.57 -20.96 -10.86
CA THR A 113 3.77 -21.81 -10.76
C THR A 113 3.60 -23.14 -11.49
N GLY A 114 2.41 -23.45 -12.01
CA GLY A 114 2.07 -24.70 -12.70
C GLY A 114 0.59 -24.77 -13.07
N ALA A 115 0.12 -25.95 -13.45
CA ALA A 115 -1.26 -26.17 -13.95
C ALA A 115 -2.35 -25.82 -12.91
N ASP A 116 -2.06 -25.94 -11.60
CA ASP A 116 -3.01 -25.69 -10.51
C ASP A 116 -2.38 -25.03 -9.26
N THR A 117 -1.15 -24.53 -9.36
CA THR A 117 -0.44 -23.95 -8.20
C THR A 117 -0.19 -22.46 -8.38
N MET A 118 -0.59 -21.68 -7.37
CA MET A 118 -0.37 -20.23 -7.28
C MET A 118 0.65 -19.93 -6.17
N ARG A 119 1.58 -19.02 -6.44
CA ARG A 119 2.45 -18.39 -5.45
C ARG A 119 2.00 -16.96 -5.23
N TYR A 120 2.05 -16.49 -3.99
CA TYR A 120 1.93 -15.06 -3.70
C TYR A 120 3.32 -14.44 -3.74
N ASP A 121 3.49 -13.46 -4.61
CA ASP A 121 4.72 -12.70 -4.74
C ASP A 121 4.48 -11.27 -4.25
N ALA A 122 5.49 -10.71 -3.58
CA ALA A 122 5.49 -9.30 -3.20
C ALA A 122 5.51 -8.45 -4.47
N MET A 123 4.61 -7.47 -4.50
CA MET A 123 4.48 -6.51 -5.58
C MET A 123 5.79 -5.76 -5.75
N ASP A 124 6.22 -5.64 -7.02
CA ASP A 124 7.35 -4.78 -7.32
C ASP A 124 7.02 -3.34 -6.94
N LEU A 125 7.99 -2.65 -6.34
CA LEU A 125 7.85 -1.26 -5.89
C LEU A 125 7.42 -0.33 -7.03
N THR A 126 7.98 -0.51 -8.22
CA THR A 126 7.64 0.30 -9.40
C THR A 126 6.19 0.09 -9.78
N PHE A 127 5.73 -1.16 -9.77
CA PHE A 127 4.35 -1.48 -10.09
C PHE A 127 3.35 -0.96 -9.05
N TRP A 128 3.70 -0.99 -7.76
CA TRP A 128 2.90 -0.37 -6.72
C TRP A 128 2.75 1.14 -6.93
N ILE A 129 3.86 1.84 -7.21
CA ILE A 129 3.84 3.28 -7.49
C ILE A 129 2.98 3.59 -8.72
N GLU A 130 3.06 2.79 -9.78
CA GLU A 130 2.20 2.95 -10.96
C GLU A 130 0.71 2.78 -10.62
N CYS A 131 0.36 1.85 -9.72
CA CYS A 131 -1.02 1.69 -9.28
C CYS A 131 -1.51 2.94 -8.53
N LEU A 132 -0.66 3.57 -7.72
CA LEU A 132 -0.98 4.83 -7.05
C LEU A 132 -1.14 6.00 -8.05
N ASP A 133 -0.32 6.04 -9.10
CA ASP A 133 -0.44 7.04 -10.17
C ASP A 133 -1.75 6.86 -10.96
N LEU A 134 -2.14 5.62 -11.25
CA LEU A 134 -3.42 5.30 -11.90
C LEU A 134 -4.62 5.64 -11.01
N LEU A 135 -4.50 5.43 -9.69
CA LEU A 135 -5.52 5.81 -8.71
C LEU A 135 -5.74 7.33 -8.71
N ASP A 136 -4.66 8.11 -8.63
CA ASP A 136 -4.74 9.57 -8.66
C ASP A 136 -5.38 10.08 -9.98
N GLN A 137 -5.11 9.42 -11.11
CA GLN A 137 -5.73 9.74 -12.41
C GLN A 137 -7.22 9.40 -12.48
N SER A 138 -7.63 8.24 -11.95
CA SER A 138 -9.02 7.79 -11.94
C SER A 138 -9.94 8.77 -11.21
N ILE A 139 -9.41 9.40 -10.16
CA ILE A 139 -10.16 10.33 -9.31
C ILE A 139 -10.16 11.74 -9.88
N ALA A 140 -9.06 12.20 -10.48
CA ALA A 140 -9.03 13.47 -11.19
C ALA A 140 -9.94 13.52 -12.44
N ALA A 141 -10.39 12.36 -12.93
CA ALA A 141 -11.29 12.24 -14.07
C ALA A 141 -12.79 12.21 -13.69
N GLN A 142 -13.12 12.22 -12.40
CA GLN A 142 -14.50 12.28 -11.87
C GLN A 142 -14.92 13.71 -11.59
#